data_AF-A0AB37U256-F1
#
_entry.id   AF-A0AB37U256-F1
#
_cell.length_a   1.000
_cell.length_b   1.000
_cell.length_c   1.000
_cell.angle_alpha   90.00
_cell.angle_beta   90.00
_cell.angle_gamma   90.00
#
_symmetry.space_group_name_H-M   'P 1'
#
loop_
_entity.id
_entity.type
_entity.pdbx_description
1 polymer ?
#
loop_
_entity_poly.entity_id
_entity_poly.type
_entity_poly.pdbx_seq_one_letter_code
_entity_poly.pdbx_strand_id
1 'polypeptide(L)'
;MTTQIEWSGTKPGGCDACAGHDTEPPEDEAPETPRERVNRRWNEMMQETRVAQTGVQILFGFLLSVAFTPLFHDLGTFDHAVYVVTVISGATATACLIAPVSIHRFLSGQRMKDEMVEVAHRLMMCGMLLMAVTIGCTLLLILHVVVPGFMAKLLVGGVMVWFALAWYALPLWLRRRSARRQEARSPE
;
A
#
# COMPACT_ATOMS: atom_id res chain seq x y z
N MET A 1 -26.09 -40.86 -65.61
CA MET A 1 -27.36 -40.98 -66.33
C MET A 1 -28.42 -40.37 -65.40
N THR A 2 -28.51 -39.03 -65.35
CA THR A 2 -29.64 -38.21 -65.90
C THR A 2 -30.98 -38.63 -65.29
N THR A 3 -31.83 -37.80 -64.67
CA THR A 3 -32.15 -36.37 -64.87
C THR A 3 -33.13 -35.92 -63.74
N GLN A 4 -33.41 -34.61 -63.67
CA GLN A 4 -34.61 -33.90 -63.13
C GLN A 4 -34.44 -33.23 -61.74
N ILE A 5 -34.88 -32.01 -61.46
CA ILE A 5 -35.68 -31.00 -62.20
C ILE A 5 -35.61 -29.64 -61.47
N GLU A 6 -35.85 -28.58 -62.25
CA GLU A 6 -36.33 -27.21 -61.96
C GLU A 6 -35.96 -26.43 -60.70
N TRP A 7 -35.38 -25.26 -61.00
CA TRP A 7 -35.62 -24.02 -60.28
C TRP A 7 -37.01 -23.45 -60.62
N SER A 8 -37.89 -23.37 -59.62
CA SER A 8 -39.09 -22.51 -59.67
C SER A 8 -38.79 -21.22 -58.91
N GLY A 9 -38.92 -20.09 -59.61
CA GLY A 9 -38.71 -18.75 -59.04
C GLY A 9 -39.93 -18.24 -58.27
N THR A 10 -39.70 -17.33 -57.32
CA THR A 10 -40.30 -15.98 -57.18
C THR A 10 -40.08 -15.43 -55.76
N LYS A 11 -39.63 -14.17 -55.67
CA LYS A 11 -39.52 -13.30 -54.46
C LYS A 11 -40.93 -12.87 -53.97
N PRO A 12 -41.07 -12.02 -52.94
CA PRO A 12 -40.48 -11.99 -51.59
C PRO A 12 -41.60 -11.93 -50.51
N GLY A 13 -41.34 -12.40 -49.30
CA GLY A 13 -42.28 -12.25 -48.17
C GLY A 13 -41.50 -12.19 -46.87
N GLY A 14 -41.68 -11.09 -46.13
CA GLY A 14 -40.87 -10.76 -44.96
C GLY A 14 -41.25 -11.49 -43.67
N CYS A 15 -40.60 -10.98 -42.63
CA CYS A 15 -40.82 -11.12 -41.20
C CYS A 15 -40.07 -12.24 -40.44
N ASP A 16 -39.16 -11.72 -39.61
CA ASP A 16 -39.12 -11.95 -38.17
C ASP A 16 -38.52 -13.26 -37.65
N ALA A 17 -37.19 -13.24 -37.43
CA ALA A 17 -36.57 -13.79 -36.22
C ALA A 17 -35.04 -13.60 -36.28
N CYS A 18 -34.55 -12.37 -36.20
CA CYS A 18 -33.25 -12.14 -35.56
C CYS A 18 -33.56 -12.01 -34.07
N ALA A 19 -33.42 -13.11 -33.34
CA ALA A 19 -33.49 -13.13 -31.89
C ALA A 19 -32.55 -12.04 -31.35
N GLY A 20 -33.16 -10.97 -30.81
CA GLY A 20 -32.47 -10.02 -29.99
C GLY A 20 -31.86 -10.80 -28.84
N HIS A 21 -30.54 -10.89 -28.82
CA HIS A 21 -29.86 -10.97 -27.55
C HIS A 21 -30.16 -9.63 -26.89
N ASP A 22 -31.15 -9.63 -26.00
CA ASP A 22 -31.39 -8.54 -25.08
C ASP A 22 -30.06 -8.28 -24.37
N THR A 23 -29.29 -7.36 -24.93
CA THR A 23 -28.20 -6.74 -24.21
C THR A 23 -28.95 -5.87 -23.22
N GLU A 24 -29.24 -6.46 -22.05
CA GLU A 24 -29.63 -5.71 -20.86
C GLU A 24 -28.74 -4.47 -20.86
N PRO A 25 -29.34 -3.26 -20.90
CA PRO A 25 -28.55 -2.04 -20.79
C PRO A 25 -27.69 -2.22 -19.54
N PRO A 26 -26.38 -1.91 -19.57
CA PRO A 26 -25.56 -2.04 -18.36
C PRO A 26 -26.33 -1.34 -17.26
N GLU A 27 -26.73 -2.10 -16.23
CA GLU A 27 -27.50 -1.60 -15.11
C GLU A 27 -26.82 -0.31 -14.69
N ASP A 28 -27.53 0.81 -14.83
CA ASP A 28 -27.09 2.13 -14.44
C ASP A 28 -26.49 1.98 -13.04
N GLU A 29 -25.16 2.02 -12.92
CA GLU A 29 -24.47 1.82 -11.66
C GLU A 29 -25.08 2.84 -10.69
N ALA A 30 -25.92 2.35 -9.77
CA ALA A 30 -26.65 3.21 -8.85
C ALA A 30 -25.63 4.17 -8.22
N PRO A 31 -25.89 5.49 -8.22
CA PRO A 31 -24.90 6.48 -7.86
C PRO A 31 -24.31 6.14 -6.49
N GLU A 32 -23.04 5.70 -6.51
CA GLU A 32 -22.34 5.11 -5.36
C GLU A 32 -22.53 5.97 -4.11
N THR A 33 -22.91 5.37 -2.99
CA THR A 33 -23.17 6.15 -1.77
C THR A 33 -21.86 6.76 -1.22
N PRO A 34 -21.90 7.87 -0.47
CA PRO A 34 -20.69 8.42 0.16
C PRO A 34 -19.94 7.41 1.03
N ARG A 35 -20.65 6.44 1.62
CA ARG A 35 -20.07 5.35 2.43
C ARG A 35 -19.33 4.33 1.58
N GLU A 36 -19.91 3.93 0.44
CA GLU A 36 -19.24 3.01 -0.50
C GLU A 36 -17.96 3.63 -1.08
N ARG A 37 -17.99 4.92 -1.45
CA ARG A 37 -16.78 5.63 -1.91
C ARG A 37 -15.65 5.61 -0.89
N VAL A 38 -15.95 5.86 0.39
CA VAL A 38 -14.96 5.82 1.47
C VAL A 38 -14.44 4.40 1.67
N ASN A 39 -15.32 3.39 1.61
CA ASN A 39 -14.92 1.99 1.75
C ASN A 39 -14.05 1.51 0.57
N ARG A 40 -14.35 1.92 -0.67
CA ARG A 40 -13.53 1.60 -1.85
C ARG A 40 -12.15 2.24 -1.74
N ARG A 41 -12.07 3.54 -1.47
CA ARG A 41 -10.79 4.24 -1.25
C ARG A 41 -10.00 3.65 -0.09
N TRP A 42 -10.67 3.23 0.97
CA TRP A 42 -10.04 2.57 2.11
C TRP A 42 -9.41 1.22 1.71
N ASN A 43 -10.13 0.40 0.93
CA ASN A 43 -9.61 -0.87 0.43
C ASN A 43 -8.42 -0.68 -0.53
N GLU A 44 -8.47 0.32 -1.42
CA GLU A 44 -7.35 0.69 -2.29
C GLU A 44 -6.11 1.10 -1.45
N MET A 45 -6.28 1.99 -0.46
CA MET A 45 -5.21 2.39 0.45
C MET A 45 -4.65 1.22 1.28
N MET A 46 -5.51 0.29 1.72
CA MET A 46 -5.06 -0.92 2.41
C MET A 46 -4.28 -1.86 1.49
N GLN A 47 -4.62 -1.93 0.21
CA GLN A 47 -3.87 -2.74 -0.76
C GLN A 47 -2.48 -2.16 -1.02
N GLU A 48 -2.37 -0.84 -1.16
CA GLU A 48 -1.08 -0.14 -1.23
C GLU A 48 -0.26 -0.35 0.05
N THR A 49 -0.90 -0.22 1.22
CA THR A 49 -0.26 -0.44 2.52
C THR A 49 0.21 -1.89 2.69
N ARG A 50 -0.51 -2.85 2.10
CA ARG A 50 -0.13 -4.28 2.15
C ARG A 50 1.19 -4.56 1.43
N VAL A 51 1.51 -3.78 0.39
CA VAL A 51 2.83 -3.88 -0.30
C VAL A 51 3.97 -3.45 0.65
N ALA A 52 3.76 -2.39 1.44
CA ALA A 52 4.73 -1.99 2.45
C ALA A 52 4.82 -3.02 3.59
N GLN A 53 3.67 -3.58 3.98
CA GLN A 53 3.58 -4.58 5.04
C GLN A 53 4.36 -5.87 4.70
N THR A 54 4.28 -6.38 3.47
CA THR A 54 5.06 -7.55 3.08
C THR A 54 6.57 -7.28 3.13
N GLY A 55 6.99 -6.07 2.74
CA GLY A 55 8.37 -5.63 2.86
C GLY A 55 8.89 -5.67 4.31
N VAL A 56 8.10 -5.16 5.27
CA VAL A 56 8.50 -5.15 6.69
C VAL A 56 8.59 -6.56 7.27
N GLN A 57 7.69 -7.47 6.88
CA GLN A 57 7.69 -8.86 7.35
C GLN A 57 8.91 -9.64 6.87
N ILE A 58 9.27 -9.48 5.60
CA ILE A 58 10.47 -10.11 5.03
C ILE A 58 11.72 -9.60 5.75
N LEU A 59 11.85 -8.27 5.90
CA LEU A 59 12.97 -7.67 6.60
C LEU A 59 13.05 -8.16 8.05
N PHE A 60 11.93 -8.14 8.78
CA PHE A 60 11.85 -8.63 10.15
C PHE A 60 12.26 -10.10 10.28
N GLY A 61 11.83 -10.95 9.34
CA GLY A 61 12.25 -12.36 9.29
C GLY A 61 13.76 -12.52 9.09
N PHE A 62 14.35 -11.78 8.14
CA PHE A 62 15.80 -11.79 7.95
C PHE A 62 16.56 -11.33 9.18
N LEU A 63 16.09 -10.27 9.85
CA LEU A 63 16.69 -9.81 11.10
C LEU A 63 16.66 -10.92 12.15
N LEU A 64 15.52 -11.59 12.32
CA LEU A 64 15.38 -12.67 13.29
C LEU A 64 16.34 -13.83 12.96
N SER A 65 16.53 -14.18 11.69
CA SER A 65 17.52 -15.17 11.28
C SER A 65 18.94 -14.78 11.69
N VAL A 66 19.30 -13.49 11.55
CA VAL A 66 20.63 -13.00 11.93
C VAL A 66 20.94 -13.25 13.41
N ALA A 67 19.97 -13.11 14.33
CA ALA A 67 20.18 -13.36 15.76
C ALA A 67 20.63 -14.79 16.09
N PHE A 68 20.29 -15.78 15.26
CA PHE A 68 20.66 -17.18 15.48
C PHE A 68 21.97 -17.58 14.76
N THR A 69 22.64 -16.63 14.13
CA THR A 69 23.87 -16.90 13.37
C THR A 69 25.08 -16.81 14.32
N PRO A 70 26.09 -17.68 14.21
CA PRO A 70 27.25 -17.66 15.13
C PRO A 70 27.99 -16.32 15.13
N LEU A 71 28.02 -15.66 13.96
CA LEU A 71 28.61 -14.33 13.80
C LEU A 71 27.98 -13.30 14.73
N PHE A 72 26.71 -13.49 15.12
CA PHE A 72 26.00 -12.59 16.04
C PHE A 72 26.64 -12.54 17.44
N HIS A 73 27.16 -13.67 17.90
CA HIS A 73 27.80 -13.79 19.22
C HIS A 73 29.11 -13.01 19.33
N ASP A 74 29.76 -12.73 18.20
CA ASP A 74 31.01 -11.97 18.13
C ASP A 74 30.80 -10.45 17.94
N LEU A 75 29.54 -9.96 17.85
CA LEU A 75 29.28 -8.52 17.74
C LEU A 75 29.52 -7.78 19.05
N GLY A 76 30.06 -6.57 18.91
CA GLY A 76 30.24 -5.64 20.03
C GLY A 76 28.92 -5.24 20.69
N THR A 77 28.99 -4.75 21.93
CA THR A 77 27.82 -4.37 22.74
C THR A 77 26.96 -3.29 22.06
N PHE A 78 27.57 -2.38 21.30
CA PHE A 78 26.85 -1.34 20.56
C PHE A 78 25.96 -1.94 19.47
N ASP A 79 26.48 -2.88 18.69
CA ASP A 79 25.73 -3.50 17.60
C ASP A 79 24.59 -4.38 18.13
N HIS A 80 24.81 -5.07 19.25
CA HIS A 80 23.73 -5.78 19.96
C HIS A 80 22.57 -4.84 20.33
N ALA A 81 22.87 -3.66 20.90
CA ALA A 81 21.85 -2.70 21.27
C ALA A 81 21.09 -2.15 20.05
N VAL A 82 21.81 -1.79 18.97
CA VAL A 82 21.20 -1.35 17.72
C VAL A 82 20.31 -2.45 17.13
N TYR A 83 20.77 -3.71 17.14
CA TYR A 83 19.99 -4.84 16.68
C TYR A 83 18.67 -5.01 17.44
N VAL A 84 18.72 -4.99 18.78
CA VAL A 84 17.50 -5.10 19.62
C VAL A 84 16.53 -3.96 19.33
N VAL A 85 17.01 -2.72 19.23
CA VAL A 85 16.18 -1.57 18.85
C VAL A 85 15.56 -1.76 17.47
N THR A 86 16.33 -2.30 16.52
CA THR A 86 15.85 -2.56 15.16
C THR A 86 14.74 -3.61 15.14
N VAL A 87 14.91 -4.72 15.87
CA VAL A 87 13.90 -5.78 15.97
C VAL A 87 12.63 -5.25 16.63
N ILE A 88 12.73 -4.53 17.74
CA ILE A 88 11.57 -3.94 18.43
C ILE A 88 10.86 -2.96 17.49
N SER A 89 11.61 -2.08 16.81
CA SER A 89 11.06 -1.13 15.84
C SER A 89 10.32 -1.86 14.69
N GLY A 90 10.88 -2.95 14.16
CA GLY A 90 10.23 -3.77 13.12
C GLY A 90 8.95 -4.44 13.60
N ALA A 91 8.94 -4.97 14.82
CA ALA A 91 7.75 -5.55 15.44
C ALA A 91 6.65 -4.49 15.66
N THR A 92 7.01 -3.31 16.19
CA THR A 92 6.06 -2.21 16.39
C THR A 92 5.56 -1.65 15.05
N ALA A 93 6.41 -1.53 14.02
CA ALA A 93 6.00 -1.15 12.68
C ALA A 93 4.92 -2.11 12.13
N THR A 94 5.17 -3.41 12.27
CA THR A 94 4.24 -4.46 11.84
C THR A 94 2.90 -4.35 12.57
N ALA A 95 2.92 -4.16 13.89
CA ALA A 95 1.71 -3.97 14.69
C ALA A 95 0.92 -2.73 14.26
N CYS A 96 1.60 -1.61 14.02
CA CYS A 96 0.99 -0.35 13.55
C CYS A 96 0.37 -0.49 12.15
N LEU A 97 1.02 -1.22 11.22
CA LEU A 97 0.51 -1.44 9.87
C LEU A 97 -0.68 -2.41 9.81
N ILE A 98 -0.77 -3.36 10.74
CA ILE A 98 -1.90 -4.31 10.84
C ILE A 98 -3.14 -3.68 11.51
N ALA A 99 -2.93 -2.73 12.43
CA ALA A 99 -4.01 -2.13 13.22
C ALA A 99 -5.22 -1.58 12.41
N PRO A 100 -5.08 -0.93 11.25
CA PRO A 100 -6.20 -0.43 10.47
C PRO A 100 -7.12 -1.55 9.94
N VAL A 101 -6.55 -2.72 9.61
CA VAL A 101 -7.31 -3.89 9.18
C VAL A 101 -8.20 -4.38 10.32
N SER A 102 -7.67 -4.38 11.54
CA SER A 102 -8.45 -4.70 12.75
C SER A 102 -9.56 -3.67 12.96
N ILE A 103 -9.26 -2.36 12.91
CA ILE A 103 -10.25 -1.29 13.10
C ILE A 103 -11.39 -1.43 12.09
N HIS A 104 -11.10 -1.64 10.81
CA HIS A 104 -12.12 -1.81 9.77
C HIS A 104 -12.99 -3.06 10.02
N ARG A 105 -12.37 -4.20 10.37
CA ARG A 105 -13.09 -5.44 10.66
C ARG A 105 -14.00 -5.34 11.89
N PHE A 106 -13.57 -4.63 12.93
CA PHE A 106 -14.38 -4.40 14.14
C PHE A 106 -15.50 -3.37 13.92
N LEU A 107 -15.34 -2.41 13.00
CA LEU A 107 -16.30 -1.31 12.78
C LEU A 107 -17.22 -1.47 11.58
N SER A 108 -17.07 -2.54 10.78
CA SER A 108 -17.93 -2.78 9.61
C SER A 108 -19.43 -2.90 9.94
N GLY A 109 -19.82 -2.95 11.22
CA GLY A 109 -21.21 -2.95 11.69
C GLY A 109 -21.69 -1.73 12.48
N GLN A 110 -20.83 -0.77 12.88
CA GLN A 110 -21.24 0.38 13.70
C GLN A 110 -20.84 1.71 13.04
N ARG A 111 -21.66 2.76 13.19
CA ARG A 111 -21.42 4.11 12.65
C ARG A 111 -19.96 4.53 12.88
N MET A 112 -19.15 4.56 11.82
CA MET A 112 -17.78 5.06 11.82
C MET A 112 -17.75 6.44 12.48
N LYS A 113 -17.16 6.52 13.68
CA LYS A 113 -16.81 7.79 14.31
C LYS A 113 -15.54 8.30 13.62
N ASP A 114 -15.56 9.55 13.16
CA ASP A 114 -14.43 10.18 12.46
C ASP A 114 -13.11 10.07 13.24
N GLU A 115 -13.17 10.09 14.58
CA GLU A 115 -12.01 9.89 15.46
C GLU A 115 -11.25 8.57 15.21
N MET A 116 -11.94 7.46 14.91
CA MET A 116 -11.27 6.17 14.72
C MET A 116 -10.51 6.08 13.40
N VAL A 117 -11.00 6.77 12.37
CA VAL A 117 -10.30 6.90 11.09
C VAL A 117 -9.02 7.70 11.28
N GLU A 118 -9.05 8.74 12.10
CA GLU A 118 -7.86 9.53 12.42
C GLU A 118 -6.82 8.73 13.22
N VAL A 119 -7.24 7.91 14.19
CA VAL A 119 -6.33 6.99 14.90
C VAL A 119 -5.68 5.98 13.95
N ALA A 120 -6.47 5.37 13.06
CA ALA A 120 -5.94 4.42 12.08
C ALA A 120 -4.91 5.08 11.14
N HIS A 121 -5.18 6.30 10.70
CA HIS A 121 -4.27 7.08 9.87
C HIS A 121 -2.95 7.42 10.60
N ARG A 122 -3.03 7.82 11.88
CA ARG A 122 -1.84 8.05 12.72
C ARG A 122 -1.03 6.78 12.93
N LEU A 123 -1.68 5.63 13.14
CA LEU A 123 -0.99 4.34 13.26
C LEU A 123 -0.27 3.95 11.97
N MET A 124 -0.90 4.15 10.80
CA MET A 124 -0.23 3.93 9.51
C MET A 124 1.01 4.82 9.35
N MET A 125 0.91 6.12 9.68
CA MET A 125 2.07 7.02 9.64
C MET A 125 3.19 6.60 10.60
N CYS A 126 2.84 6.24 11.84
CA CYS A 126 3.81 5.74 12.81
C CYS A 126 4.48 4.46 12.30
N GLY A 127 3.71 3.53 11.73
CA GLY A 127 4.22 2.28 11.16
C GLY A 127 5.21 2.52 10.03
N MET A 128 4.93 3.48 9.14
CA MET A 128 5.89 3.90 8.11
C MET A 128 7.15 4.49 8.74
N LEU A 129 7.05 5.39 9.74
CA LEU A 129 8.23 5.96 10.40
C LEU A 129 9.11 4.87 11.02
N LEU A 130 8.50 3.96 11.78
CA LEU A 130 9.19 2.82 12.40
C LEU A 130 9.84 1.93 11.34
N MET A 131 9.21 1.70 10.19
CA MET A 131 9.80 0.95 9.08
C MET A 131 11.06 1.63 8.53
N ALA A 132 11.06 2.96 8.32
CA ALA A 132 12.25 3.70 7.89
C ALA A 132 13.38 3.55 8.92
N VAL A 133 13.07 3.72 10.21
CA VAL A 133 14.05 3.55 11.29
C VAL A 133 14.62 2.14 11.28
N THR A 134 13.78 1.12 11.16
CA THR A 134 14.22 -0.29 11.08
C THR A 134 15.19 -0.50 9.93
N ILE A 135 14.85 -0.04 8.72
CA ILE A 135 15.74 -0.14 7.54
C ILE A 135 17.06 0.60 7.79
N GLY A 136 17.02 1.80 8.36
CA GLY A 136 18.20 2.60 8.68
C GLY A 136 19.12 1.91 9.68
N CYS A 137 18.57 1.38 10.76
CA CYS A 137 19.33 0.66 11.78
C CYS A 137 19.87 -0.68 11.24
N THR A 138 19.11 -1.42 10.43
CA THR A 138 19.61 -2.61 9.73
C THR A 138 20.79 -2.28 8.82
N LEU A 139 20.66 -1.21 8.01
CA LEU A 139 21.72 -0.78 7.12
C LEU A 139 22.97 -0.33 7.90
N LEU A 140 22.77 0.35 9.03
CA LEU A 140 23.85 0.73 9.93
C LEU A 140 24.59 -0.48 10.50
N LEU A 141 23.88 -1.51 10.94
CA LEU A 141 24.48 -2.76 11.41
C LEU A 141 25.32 -3.43 10.33
N ILE A 142 24.75 -3.58 9.12
CA ILE A 142 25.44 -4.23 8.01
C ILE A 142 26.71 -3.43 7.62
N LEU A 143 26.58 -2.11 7.46
CA LEU A 143 27.72 -1.26 7.08
C LEU A 143 28.77 -1.18 8.17
N HIS A 144 28.39 -1.24 9.46
CA HIS A 144 29.35 -1.23 10.55
C HIS A 144 30.22 -2.50 10.55
N VAL A 145 29.65 -3.64 10.17
CA VAL A 145 30.39 -4.91 10.02
C VAL A 145 31.24 -4.93 8.75
N VAL A 146 30.74 -4.39 7.62
CA VAL A 146 31.41 -4.50 6.31
C VAL A 146 32.42 -3.38 6.05
N VAL A 147 32.16 -2.15 6.52
CA VAL A 147 32.93 -0.96 6.18
C VAL A 147 33.53 -0.33 7.45
N PRO A 148 34.84 -0.42 7.67
CA PRO A 148 35.47 0.27 8.78
C PRO A 148 35.47 1.80 8.56
N GLY A 149 35.02 2.56 9.57
CA GLY A 149 35.19 4.01 9.64
C GLY A 149 33.92 4.85 9.48
N PHE A 150 34.10 6.17 9.26
CA PHE A 150 33.00 7.15 9.22
C PHE A 150 32.08 7.02 8.00
N MET A 151 32.53 6.34 6.94
CA MET A 151 31.78 6.17 5.68
C MET A 151 30.45 5.42 5.89
N ALA A 152 30.42 4.45 6.81
CA ALA A 152 29.19 3.75 7.18
C ALA A 152 28.11 4.72 7.67
N LYS A 153 28.47 5.65 8.57
CA LYS A 153 27.54 6.64 9.14
C LYS A 153 27.04 7.63 8.07
N LEU A 154 27.92 8.03 7.14
CA LEU A 154 27.56 8.95 6.06
C LEU A 154 26.57 8.32 5.08
N LEU A 155 26.80 7.05 4.70
CA LEU A 155 25.89 6.31 3.81
C LEU A 155 24.52 6.10 4.46
N VAL A 156 24.49 5.67 5.73
CA VAL A 156 23.24 5.55 6.50
C VAL A 156 22.52 6.88 6.59
N GLY A 157 23.25 7.96 6.92
CA GLY A 157 22.71 9.31 6.97
C GLY A 157 22.10 9.74 5.64
N GLY A 158 22.78 9.48 4.52
CA GLY A 158 22.28 9.77 3.18
C GLY A 158 20.99 9.00 2.85
N VAL A 159 20.94 7.71 3.16
CA VAL A 159 19.75 6.89 2.96
C VAL A 159 18.59 7.35 3.86
N MET A 160 18.86 7.70 5.11
CA MET A 160 17.83 8.23 6.02
C MET A 160 17.31 9.59 5.58
N VAL A 161 18.17 10.47 5.07
CA VAL A 161 17.75 11.74 4.47
C VAL A 161 16.90 11.48 3.23
N TRP A 162 17.29 10.52 2.38
CA TRP A 162 16.50 10.13 1.22
C TRP A 162 15.11 9.62 1.62
N PHE A 163 15.01 8.72 2.60
CA PHE A 163 13.73 8.26 3.14
C PHE A 163 12.91 9.42 3.71
N ALA A 164 13.52 10.31 4.49
CA ALA A 164 12.83 11.47 5.04
C ALA A 164 12.30 12.41 3.95
N LEU A 165 13.08 12.65 2.89
CA LEU A 165 12.66 13.46 1.75
C LEU A 165 11.54 12.79 0.95
N ALA A 166 11.72 11.52 0.59
CA ALA A 166 10.76 10.77 -0.21
C ALA A 166 9.42 10.60 0.54
N TRP A 167 9.45 10.30 1.83
CA TRP A 167 8.25 9.98 2.60
C TRP A 167 7.62 11.15 3.35
N TYR A 168 8.37 12.19 3.71
CA TYR A 168 7.80 13.35 4.40
C TYR A 168 7.81 14.61 3.54
N ALA A 169 8.90 14.91 2.84
CA ALA A 169 8.96 16.13 2.03
C ALA A 169 7.99 16.06 0.85
N LEU A 170 7.86 14.91 0.19
CA LEU A 170 6.93 14.73 -0.94
C LEU A 170 5.46 14.95 -0.54
N PRO A 171 4.90 14.29 0.50
CA PRO A 171 3.51 14.55 0.91
C PRO A 171 3.31 15.94 1.52
N LEU A 172 4.28 16.49 2.27
CA LEU A 172 4.18 17.88 2.75
C LEU A 172 4.17 18.88 1.59
N TRP A 173 4.98 18.65 0.55
CA TRP A 173 5.02 19.50 -0.62
C TRP A 173 3.74 19.40 -1.44
N LEU A 174 3.21 18.19 -1.66
CA LEU A 174 1.89 17.98 -2.28
C LEU A 174 0.79 18.69 -1.48
N ARG A 175 0.76 18.54 -0.15
CA ARG A 175 -0.23 19.17 0.72
C ARG A 175 -0.18 20.70 0.63
N ARG A 176 1.03 21.28 0.64
CA ARG A 176 1.24 22.73 0.46
C ARG A 176 0.83 23.21 -0.94
N ARG A 177 1.06 22.41 -2.00
CA ARG A 177 0.67 22.74 -3.37
C ARG A 177 -0.85 22.68 -3.57
N SER A 178 -1.51 21.71 -2.96
CA SER A 178 -2.98 21.58 -3.00
C SER A 178 -3.67 22.74 -2.29
N ALA A 179 -3.15 23.20 -1.15
CA ALA A 179 -3.65 24.39 -0.45
C ALA A 179 -3.55 25.65 -1.34
N ARG A 180 -2.39 25.89 -1.97
CA ARG A 180 -2.21 27.03 -2.89
C ARG A 180 -3.12 26.98 -4.13
N ARG A 181 -3.43 25.78 -4.63
CA ARG A 181 -4.35 25.61 -5.78
C ARG A 181 -5.81 25.90 -5.42
N GLN A 182 -6.23 25.64 -4.18
CA GLN A 182 -7.59 25.94 -3.71
C GLN A 182 -7.79 27.45 -3.52
N GLU A 183 -6.77 28.15 -2.98
CA GLU A 183 -6.76 29.62 -2.92
C GLU A 183 -6.81 30.25 -4.32
N ALA A 184 -6.04 29.72 -5.28
CA ALA A 184 -6.06 30.23 -6.66
C ALA A 184 -7.35 29.92 -7.44
N ARG A 185 -8.19 28.97 -6.98
CA ARG A 185 -9.46 28.58 -7.63
C ARG A 185 -10.69 29.22 -6.98
N SER A 186 -10.49 30.08 -5.98
CA SER A 186 -11.50 31.00 -5.47
C SER A 186 -11.19 32.43 -5.95
N PRO A 187 -11.29 32.76 -7.26
CA PRO A 187 -11.52 34.14 -7.64
C PRO A 187 -13.00 34.45 -7.35
N GLU A 188 -13.23 35.37 -6.42
CA GLU A 188 -14.50 36.08 -6.31
C GLU A 188 -14.78 36.91 -7.56
#